data_AF-A0A7W1WMZ7-F1
#
_entry.id   AF-A0A7W1WMZ7-F1
#
_cell.length_a   1.000
_cell.length_b   1.000
_cell.length_c   1.000
_cell.angle_alpha   90.00
_cell.angle_beta   90.00
_cell.angle_gamma   90.00
#
_symmetry.space_group_name_H-M   'P 1'
#
loop_
_entity.id
_entity.type
_entity.pdbx_description
1 polymer ?
#
loop_
_entity_poly.entity_id
_entity_poly.type
_entity_poly.pdbx_seq_one_letter_code
_entity_poly.pdbx_strand_id
1 'polypeptide(L)'
;MYWNYPYGMVSHAGAVTQQRQERDRDRIFSEDFLQRNIGKRVTVYMTFDASSQWRDKVFTGVLRRVGRDFFVIRDQKTGRDIMLLNINLDYIVFEEQTSGMSDETN
;
A
#
# COMPACT_ATOMS: atom_id res chain seq x y z
N MET A 1 -12.28 53.58 40.02
CA MET A 1 -13.38 52.60 39.80
C MET A 1 -13.15 52.03 38.40
N TYR A 2 -12.73 50.79 38.09
CA TYR A 2 -12.63 49.48 38.75
C TYR A 2 -11.47 48.73 38.03
N TRP A 3 -10.40 48.34 38.74
CA TRP A 3 -10.07 47.01 39.28
C TRP A 3 -9.15 46.15 38.40
N ASN A 4 -8.02 45.85 39.05
CA ASN A 4 -7.10 44.74 38.90
C ASN A 4 -7.83 43.38 39.00
N TYR A 5 -7.43 42.34 38.27
CA TYR A 5 -7.27 40.99 38.83
C TYR A 5 -6.26 40.18 38.00
N PRO A 6 -5.38 39.39 38.64
CA PRO A 6 -4.19 38.80 38.04
C PRO A 6 -4.37 37.31 37.69
N TYR A 7 -3.52 36.83 36.79
CA TYR A 7 -3.09 35.44 36.58
C TYR A 7 -4.08 34.29 36.87
N GLY A 8 -4.52 33.67 35.77
CA GLY A 8 -4.90 32.26 35.71
C GLY A 8 -4.55 31.72 34.34
N MET A 9 -3.39 31.06 34.22
CA MET A 9 -3.08 30.23 33.06
C MET A 9 -4.13 29.12 32.97
N VAL A 10 -4.72 28.90 31.78
CA VAL A 10 -5.17 27.57 31.37
C VAL A 10 -4.72 27.33 29.94
N SER A 11 -3.60 26.63 29.84
CA SER A 11 -3.15 25.90 28.66
C SER A 11 -4.23 24.93 28.17
N HIS A 12 -4.75 25.14 26.96
CA HIS A 12 -5.37 24.08 26.17
C HIS A 12 -4.54 23.85 24.91
N ALA A 13 -3.31 23.38 25.13
CA ALA A 13 -2.63 22.56 24.15
C ALA A 13 -3.15 21.13 24.32
N GLY A 14 -3.74 20.57 23.26
CA GLY A 14 -3.98 19.13 23.17
C GLY A 14 -5.45 18.71 23.27
N ALA A 15 -6.23 18.91 22.20
CA ALA A 15 -7.47 18.17 21.99
C ALA A 15 -7.91 18.11 20.51
N VAL A 16 -6.99 18.09 19.53
CA VAL A 16 -7.36 17.98 18.10
C VAL A 16 -6.76 16.75 17.41
N THR A 17 -6.00 15.91 18.11
CA THR A 17 -5.28 14.80 17.46
C THR A 17 -6.01 13.45 17.47
N GLN A 18 -7.05 13.25 18.29
CA GLN A 18 -7.64 11.91 18.46
C GLN A 18 -8.79 11.56 17.50
N GLN A 19 -9.46 12.53 16.88
CA GLN A 19 -10.63 12.26 16.04
C GLN A 19 -10.34 11.87 14.58
N ARG A 20 -9.07 11.84 14.16
CA ARG A 20 -8.69 11.44 12.79
C ARG A 20 -8.37 9.95 12.65
N GLN A 21 -8.01 9.26 13.74
CA GLN A 21 -7.58 7.86 13.69
C GLN A 21 -8.73 6.85 13.58
N GLU A 22 -9.98 7.21 13.91
CA GLU A 22 -11.09 6.25 13.91
C GLU A 22 -11.79 6.11 12.54
N ARG A 23 -11.62 7.06 11.60
CA ARG A 23 -12.29 7.06 10.29
C ARG A 23 -11.60 6.24 9.20
N ASP A 24 -10.39 5.74 9.45
CA ASP A 24 -9.59 5.03 8.43
C ASP A 24 -9.58 3.50 8.61
N ARG A 25 -10.27 2.95 9.62
CA ARG A 25 -10.24 1.49 9.91
C ARG A 25 -10.82 0.61 8.81
N ASP A 26 -11.72 1.14 7.97
CA ASP A 26 -12.40 0.35 6.95
C ASP A 26 -11.76 0.47 5.56
N ARG A 27 -10.71 1.29 5.40
CA ARG A 27 -10.02 1.43 4.12
C ARG A 27 -8.89 0.40 4.03
N ILE A 28 -9.09 -0.61 3.20
CA ILE A 28 -8.04 -1.56 2.81
C ILE A 28 -7.42 -1.05 1.51
N PHE A 29 -6.16 -0.64 1.57
CA PHE A 29 -5.41 -0.20 0.39
C PHE A 29 -4.69 -1.37 -0.28
N SER A 30 -4.51 -1.28 -1.59
CA SER A 30 -3.77 -2.28 -2.38
C SER A 30 -2.34 -2.46 -1.87
N GLU A 31 -1.69 -1.38 -1.44
CA GLU A 31 -0.31 -1.41 -0.96
C GLU A 31 -0.20 -2.19 0.34
N ASP A 32 -1.16 -2.03 1.25
CA ASP A 32 -1.21 -2.79 2.50
C ASP A 32 -1.41 -4.28 2.23
N PHE A 33 -2.27 -4.62 1.26
CA PHE A 33 -2.47 -6.00 0.85
C PHE A 33 -1.20 -6.59 0.23
N LEU A 34 -0.55 -5.89 -0.71
CA LEU A 34 0.70 -6.35 -1.31
C LEU A 34 1.82 -6.46 -0.26
N GLN A 35 1.91 -5.52 0.68
CA GLN A 35 2.92 -5.50 1.74
C GLN A 35 2.84 -6.76 2.62
N ARG A 36 1.63 -7.22 2.94
CA ARG A 36 1.40 -8.48 3.69
C ARG A 36 1.77 -9.74 2.92
N ASN A 37 1.99 -9.63 1.61
CA ASN A 37 2.26 -10.75 0.71
C ASN A 37 3.68 -10.72 0.11
N ILE A 38 4.59 -9.90 0.67
CA ILE A 38 6.01 -9.92 0.30
C ILE A 38 6.58 -11.33 0.54
N GLY A 39 7.40 -11.80 -0.40
CA GLY A 39 8.00 -13.12 -0.41
C GLY A 39 7.23 -14.15 -1.24
N LYS A 40 5.97 -13.87 -1.60
CA LYS A 40 5.16 -14.77 -2.43
C LYS A 40 5.47 -14.62 -3.90
N ARG A 41 5.30 -15.73 -4.64
CA ARG A 41 5.39 -15.71 -6.10
C ARG A 41 4.14 -15.11 -6.71
N VAL A 42 4.35 -14.21 -7.66
CA VAL A 42 3.30 -13.46 -8.34
C VAL A 42 3.48 -13.44 -9.85
N THR A 43 2.36 -13.41 -10.55
CA THR A 43 2.27 -13.08 -11.97
C THR A 43 1.50 -11.77 -12.12
N VAL A 44 2.10 -10.80 -12.80
CA VAL A 44 1.66 -9.40 -12.85
C VAL A 44 1.33 -9.05 -14.29
N TYR A 45 0.12 -8.52 -14.51
CA TYR A 45 -0.36 -8.11 -15.82
C TYR A 45 -0.43 -6.59 -15.88
N MET A 46 0.20 -6.03 -16.90
CA MET A 46 0.36 -4.58 -17.03
C MET A 46 0.07 -4.10 -18.44
N THR A 47 -0.60 -2.95 -18.50
CA THR A 47 -0.87 -2.22 -19.73
C THR A 47 -0.16 -0.86 -19.72
N PHE A 48 0.55 -0.55 -20.79
CA PHE A 48 1.31 0.68 -21.02
C PHE A 48 0.70 1.45 -22.20
N ASP A 49 -0.40 2.17 -21.95
CA ASP A 49 -1.20 2.84 -22.99
C ASP A 49 -0.42 3.78 -23.90
N ALA A 50 0.61 4.43 -23.36
CA ALA A 50 1.46 5.35 -24.11
C ALA A 50 2.48 4.66 -25.04
N SER A 51 2.63 3.32 -24.96
CA SER A 51 3.62 2.58 -25.73
C SER A 51 2.99 1.77 -26.85
N SER A 52 3.41 2.02 -28.10
CA SER A 52 3.00 1.22 -29.25
C SER A 52 3.72 -0.13 -29.35
N GLN A 53 4.91 -0.27 -28.75
CA GLN A 53 5.73 -1.48 -28.83
C GLN A 53 5.60 -2.38 -27.60
N TRP A 54 5.24 -1.82 -26.45
CA TRP A 54 5.26 -2.53 -25.16
C TRP A 54 3.93 -2.44 -24.43
N ARG A 55 2.83 -2.38 -25.19
CA ARG A 55 1.50 -2.12 -24.64
C ARG A 55 1.11 -3.12 -23.57
N ASP A 56 1.25 -4.42 -23.83
CA ASP A 56 0.77 -5.46 -22.92
C ASP A 56 1.97 -6.29 -22.44
N LYS A 57 2.18 -6.36 -21.11
CA LYS A 57 3.31 -7.06 -20.50
C LYS A 57 2.88 -7.95 -19.34
N VAL A 58 3.51 -9.12 -19.27
CA VAL A 58 3.37 -10.05 -18.15
C VAL A 58 4.73 -10.23 -17.50
N PHE A 59 4.76 -10.08 -16.17
CA PHE A 59 5.96 -10.32 -15.38
C PHE A 59 5.69 -11.40 -14.32
N THR A 60 6.64 -12.31 -14.13
CA THR A 60 6.55 -13.33 -13.08
C THR A 60 7.78 -13.24 -12.18
N GLY A 61 7.57 -13.28 -10.87
CA GLY A 61 8.66 -13.18 -9.91
C GLY A 61 8.21 -13.29 -8.47
N VAL A 62 9.14 -13.07 -7.55
CA VAL A 62 8.85 -13.01 -6.11
C VAL A 62 8.66 -11.56 -5.71
N LEU A 63 7.57 -11.23 -5.02
CA LEU A 63 7.34 -9.87 -4.50
C LEU A 63 8.39 -9.55 -3.42
N ARG A 64 9.16 -8.48 -3.59
CA ARG A 64 10.30 -8.11 -2.71
C ARG A 64 10.05 -6.87 -1.86
N ARG A 65 9.36 -5.89 -2.42
CA ARG A 65 9.10 -4.61 -1.78
C ARG A 65 7.84 -4.00 -2.34
N VAL A 66 7.11 -3.27 -1.50
CA VAL A 66 5.95 -2.47 -1.89
C VAL A 66 6.19 -1.06 -1.36
N GLY A 67 5.89 -0.08 -2.20
CA GLY A 67 5.81 1.33 -1.85
C GLY A 67 4.41 1.84 -2.18
N ARG A 68 4.20 3.14 -1.98
CA ARG A 68 2.87 3.74 -2.20
C ARG A 68 2.38 3.62 -3.65
N ASP A 69 3.28 3.84 -4.61
CA ASP A 69 2.91 3.94 -6.03
C ASP A 69 3.57 2.84 -6.88
N PHE A 70 4.33 1.94 -6.25
CA PHE A 70 5.14 0.95 -6.92
C PHE A 70 5.34 -0.31 -6.09
N PHE A 71 5.76 -1.38 -6.75
CA PHE A 71 6.27 -2.59 -6.10
C PHE A 71 7.43 -3.15 -6.90
N VAL A 72 8.23 -4.00 -6.26
CA VAL A 72 9.40 -4.64 -6.85
C VAL A 72 9.20 -6.14 -6.81
N ILE A 73 9.38 -6.77 -7.96
CA ILE A 73 9.48 -8.23 -8.06
C ILE A 73 10.91 -8.62 -8.41
N ARG A 74 11.34 -9.79 -7.94
CA ARG A 74 12.58 -10.43 -8.38
C ARG A 74 12.27 -11.55 -9.36
N ASP A 75 12.72 -11.38 -10.59
CA ASP A 75 12.70 -12.45 -11.59
C ASP A 75 13.66 -13.57 -11.15
N GLN A 76 13.10 -14.77 -10.98
CA GLN A 76 13.86 -15.93 -10.51
C GLN A 76 14.80 -16.50 -11.59
N LYS A 77 14.55 -16.22 -12.88
CA LYS A 77 15.40 -16.69 -13.97
C LYS A 77 16.64 -15.82 -14.14
N THR A 78 16.47 -14.51 -14.09
CA THR A 78 17.57 -13.55 -14.34
C THR A 78 18.19 -12.98 -13.08
N GLY A 79 17.54 -13.14 -11.92
CA GLY A 79 17.95 -12.54 -10.64
C GLY A 79 17.77 -11.03 -10.57
N ARG A 80 17.14 -10.41 -11.58
CA ARG A 80 16.94 -8.97 -11.66
C ARG A 80 15.75 -8.53 -10.80
N ASP A 81 15.92 -7.39 -10.15
CA ASP A 81 14.81 -6.67 -9.52
C ASP A 81 14.17 -5.74 -10.55
N ILE A 82 12.86 -5.85 -10.68
CA ILE A 82 12.05 -5.08 -11.61
C ILE A 82 11.08 -4.26 -10.78
N MET A 83 11.18 -2.93 -10.89
CA MET A 83 10.24 -2.00 -10.27
C MET A 83 9.07 -1.75 -11.23
N LEU A 84 7.85 -1.94 -10.74
CA LEU A 84 6.60 -1.82 -11.49
C LEU A 84 5.73 -0.76 -10.81
N LEU A 85 5.03 0.05 -11.61
CA LEU A 85 4.18 1.14 -11.13
C LEU A 85 2.72 0.69 -11.05
N ASN A 86 2.04 1.03 -9.96
CA ASN A 86 0.63 0.65 -9.72
C ASN A 86 -0.31 1.23 -10.79
N ILE A 87 0.02 2.39 -11.36
CA ILE A 87 -0.80 3.05 -12.40
C ILE A 87 -0.96 2.21 -13.68
N ASN A 88 0.00 1.33 -13.96
CA ASN A 88 -0.01 0.46 -15.14
C ASN A 88 -0.42 -0.98 -14.78
N LEU A 89 -0.82 -1.24 -13.53
CA LEU A 89 -1.19 -2.56 -13.05
C LEU A 89 -2.66 -2.83 -13.38
N ASP A 90 -2.91 -3.88 -14.16
CA ASP A 90 -4.27 -4.34 -14.43
C ASP A 90 -4.74 -5.27 -13.30
N TYR A 91 -3.98 -6.34 -13.07
CA TYR A 91 -4.21 -7.28 -11.97
C TYR A 91 -2.95 -8.09 -11.63
N ILE A 92 -2.98 -8.71 -10.46
CA ILE A 92 -1.90 -9.56 -9.94
C ILE A 92 -2.47 -10.90 -9.49
N VAL A 93 -1.80 -11.98 -9.88
CA VAL A 93 -2.10 -13.34 -9.47
C VAL A 93 -1.04 -13.78 -8.47
N PHE A 94 -1.48 -14.31 -7.32
CA PHE A 94 -0.61 -14.95 -6.35
C PHE A 94 -0.68 -16.46 -6.57
N GLU A 95 0.48 -17.10 -6.74
CA GLU A 95 0.56 -18.56 -6.93
C GLU A 95 0.33 -19.32 -5.61
N GLU A 96 0.44 -18.62 -4.49
CA GLU A 96 0.29 -19.11 -3.13
C GLU A 96 -0.90 -18.43 -2.46
N GLN A 97 -1.45 -19.05 -1.40
CA GLN A 97 -2.53 -18.47 -0.61
C GLN A 97 -2.13 -17.09 -0.06
N THR A 98 -3.02 -16.10 -0.15
CA THR A 98 -2.73 -14.72 0.27
C THR A 98 -2.96 -14.52 1.77
N SER A 99 -2.16 -13.66 2.39
CA SER A 99 -2.25 -13.37 3.82
C SER A 99 -3.30 -12.27 4.00
N GLY A 100 -4.36 -12.55 4.76
CA GLY A 100 -5.41 -11.57 5.08
C GLY A 100 -6.81 -11.96 4.63
N MET A 101 -6.94 -13.01 3.83
CA MET A 101 -8.18 -13.78 3.74
C MET A 101 -8.06 -14.86 4.82
N SER A 102 -8.47 -14.55 6.05
CA SER A 102 -8.67 -15.62 7.04
C SER A 102 -9.61 -16.63 6.41
N ASP A 103 -9.27 -17.91 6.47
CA ASP A 103 -10.10 -19.00 5.98
C ASP A 103 -11.48 -18.92 6.67
N GLU A 104 -12.42 -18.20 6.06
CA GLU A 104 -13.85 -18.38 6.28
C GLU A 104 -14.21 -19.69 5.59
N THR A 105 -13.75 -20.78 6.18
CA THR A 105 -14.25 -22.12 5.93
C THR A 105 -14.58 -22.72 7.28
N ASN A 106 -15.68 -22.25 7.87
CA ASN A 106 -16.70 -23.09 8.50
C ASN A 106 -17.94 -22.25 8.85
#